data_AF-A0A930F809-F1
#
_entry.id   AF-A0A930F809-F1
#
_cell.length_a   1.000
_cell.length_b   1.000
_cell.length_c   1.000
_cell.angle_alpha   90.00
_cell.angle_beta   90.00
_cell.angle_gamma   90.00
#
_symmetry.space_group_name_H-M   'P 1'
#
loop_
_entity.id
_entity.type
_entity.pdbx_description
1 polymer ?
#
loop_
_entity_poly.entity_id
_entity_poly.type
_entity_poly.pdbx_seq_one_letter_code
_entity_poly.pdbx_strand_id
1 'polypeptide(L)'
;MFTFMNYILTPEFMVIVSLAIFLYSFFKDSRRFRNAVFLLILLIALFVWSVKYSGIFRLATLYSSIFVTTFIFLIFIIPFLLMVNSIQMLRKEGFHITSFLSIGFGIFILAGEFYFMTSMMVAVSNFIDHQIHFIQDFPTMIKMGFGFTVLYISLVFVAFMFYSIFIQ
;
A
#
# COMPACT_ATOMS: atom_id res chain seq x y z
N MET A 1 -33.83 -9.27 6.34
CA MET A 1 -32.47 -9.71 6.75
C MET A 1 -31.46 -9.59 5.60
N PHE A 2 -31.74 -10.12 4.41
CA PHE A 2 -30.86 -9.97 3.22
C PHE A 2 -30.65 -8.53 2.73
N THR A 3 -31.67 -7.67 2.76
CA THR A 3 -31.56 -6.25 2.38
C THR A 3 -30.65 -5.45 3.30
N PHE A 4 -30.63 -5.77 4.61
CA PHE A 4 -29.76 -5.13 5.58
C PHE A 4 -28.29 -5.59 5.43
N MET A 5 -28.05 -6.88 5.15
CA MET A 5 -26.71 -7.41 4.86
C MET A 5 -26.13 -6.78 3.59
N ASN A 6 -26.93 -6.59 2.54
CA ASN A 6 -26.49 -5.89 1.33
C ASN A 6 -26.17 -4.41 1.58
N TYR A 7 -26.87 -3.75 2.51
CA TYR A 7 -26.59 -2.35 2.88
C TYR A 7 -25.27 -2.19 3.65
N ILE A 8 -24.92 -3.16 4.49
CA ILE A 8 -23.64 -3.17 5.24
C ILE A 8 -22.43 -3.36 4.30
N LEU A 9 -22.64 -4.04 3.17
CA LEU A 9 -21.59 -4.28 2.17
C LEU A 9 -21.52 -3.18 1.10
N THR A 10 -22.30 -2.10 1.20
CA THR A 10 -22.17 -1.01 0.22
C THR A 10 -20.85 -0.25 0.44
N PRO A 11 -20.19 0.18 -0.64
CA PRO A 11 -19.00 1.00 -0.53
C PRO A 11 -19.23 2.32 0.22
N GLU A 12 -20.44 2.90 0.14
CA GLU A 12 -20.79 4.09 0.93
C GLU A 12 -20.72 3.80 2.44
N PHE A 13 -21.30 2.67 2.87
CA PHE A 13 -21.30 2.28 4.28
C PHE A 13 -19.88 2.02 4.78
N MET A 14 -19.05 1.34 3.98
CA MET A 14 -17.63 1.11 4.31
C MET A 14 -16.86 2.42 4.48
N VAL A 15 -17.06 3.40 3.60
CA VAL A 15 -16.43 4.73 3.71
C VAL A 15 -16.88 5.44 4.98
N ILE A 16 -18.19 5.47 5.27
CA ILE A 16 -18.73 6.16 6.44
C ILE A 16 -18.21 5.53 7.74
N VAL A 17 -18.23 4.20 7.83
CA VAL A 17 -17.76 3.49 9.04
C VAL A 17 -16.25 3.67 9.24
N SER A 18 -15.45 3.51 8.19
CA SER A 18 -14.00 3.71 8.27
C SER A 18 -13.64 5.16 8.63
N LEU A 19 -14.35 6.14 8.07
CA LEU A 19 -14.19 7.55 8.39
C LEU A 19 -14.56 7.84 9.85
N ALA A 20 -15.68 7.31 10.34
CA ALA A 20 -16.12 7.49 11.72
C ALA A 20 -15.11 6.88 12.71
N ILE A 21 -14.61 5.67 12.44
CA ILE A 21 -13.59 5.02 13.28
C ILE A 21 -12.28 5.81 13.26
N PHE A 22 -11.84 6.27 12.08
CA PHE A 22 -10.64 7.07 11.93
C PHE A 22 -10.75 8.38 12.71
N LEU A 23 -11.81 9.16 12.52
CA LEU A 23 -12.03 10.42 13.23
C LEU A 23 -12.13 10.22 14.74
N TYR A 24 -12.91 9.24 15.20
CA TYR A 24 -13.02 8.94 16.63
C TYR A 24 -11.65 8.60 17.24
N SER A 25 -10.87 7.74 16.58
CA SER A 25 -9.55 7.35 17.08
C SER A 25 -8.53 8.50 16.96
N PHE A 26 -8.68 9.38 15.97
CA PHE A 26 -7.84 10.57 15.79
C PHE A 26 -8.09 11.61 16.87
N PHE A 27 -9.35 11.97 17.13
CA PHE A 27 -9.71 12.94 18.17
C PHE A 27 -9.42 12.43 19.58
N LYS A 28 -9.56 11.12 19.81
CA LYS A 28 -9.23 10.53 21.11
C LYS A 28 -7.72 10.50 21.37
N ASP A 29 -6.93 10.14 20.36
CA ASP A 29 -5.50 9.93 20.53
C ASP A 29 -4.77 10.06 19.18
N SER A 30 -4.39 11.28 18.82
CA SER A 30 -3.79 11.60 17.53
C SER A 30 -2.36 11.06 17.35
N ARG A 31 -1.69 10.54 18.37
CA ARG A 31 -0.30 10.05 18.22
C ARG A 31 -0.17 8.54 18.04
N ARG A 32 -1.27 7.79 18.07
CA ARG A 32 -1.22 6.33 18.02
C ARG A 32 -1.04 5.82 16.59
N PHE A 33 -0.07 4.92 16.42
CA PHE A 33 0.20 4.20 15.17
C PHE A 33 -1.04 3.51 14.56
N ARG A 34 -1.98 3.07 15.40
CA ARG A 34 -3.26 2.48 14.96
C ARG A 34 -4.04 3.38 14.00
N ASN A 35 -3.93 4.70 14.12
CA ASN A 35 -4.65 5.62 13.27
C ASN A 35 -4.13 5.63 11.82
N ALA A 36 -2.86 5.31 11.61
CA ALA A 36 -2.31 5.08 10.26
C ALA A 36 -2.98 3.87 9.60
N VAL A 37 -3.22 2.79 10.36
CA VAL A 37 -3.94 1.61 9.84
C VAL A 37 -5.38 1.97 9.48
N PHE A 38 -6.07 2.78 10.30
CA PHE A 38 -7.43 3.25 9.99
C PHE A 38 -7.46 4.18 8.76
N LEU A 39 -6.45 5.03 8.59
CA LEU A 39 -6.28 5.86 7.39
C LEU A 39 -6.13 4.99 6.13
N LEU A 40 -5.33 3.91 6.20
CA LEU A 40 -5.17 2.96 5.10
C LEU A 40 -6.49 2.30 4.72
N ILE A 41 -7.26 1.84 5.71
CA ILE A 41 -8.59 1.23 5.50
C ILE A 41 -9.55 2.22 4.85
N LEU A 42 -9.57 3.47 5.31
CA LEU A 42 -10.38 4.54 4.73
C LEU A 42 -10.00 4.80 3.26
N LEU A 43 -8.71 4.82 2.94
CA LEU A 43 -8.20 5.06 1.59
C LEU A 43 -8.61 3.92 0.63
N ILE A 44 -8.59 2.67 1.09
CA ILE A 44 -9.11 1.52 0.34
C ILE A 44 -10.63 1.62 0.14
N ALA A 45 -11.38 2.00 1.18
CA ALA A 45 -12.83 2.16 1.07
C ALA A 45 -13.21 3.26 0.06
N LEU A 46 -12.50 4.39 0.08
CA LEU A 46 -12.66 5.48 -0.88
C LEU A 46 -12.37 5.06 -2.32
N PHE A 47 -11.36 4.20 -2.52
CA PHE A 47 -11.05 3.64 -3.83
C PHE A 47 -12.22 2.80 -4.38
N VAL A 48 -12.70 1.84 -3.58
CA VAL A 48 -13.82 0.96 -3.98
C VAL A 48 -15.08 1.79 -4.28
N TRP A 49 -15.32 2.83 -3.48
CA TRP A 49 -16.42 3.76 -3.69
C TRP A 49 -16.27 4.55 -5.01
N SER A 50 -15.08 5.09 -5.29
CA SER A 50 -14.78 5.83 -6.53
C SER A 50 -14.99 4.97 -7.78
N VAL A 51 -14.53 3.71 -7.75
CA VAL A 51 -14.71 2.76 -8.87
C VAL A 51 -16.19 2.45 -9.11
N LYS A 52 -16.99 2.26 -8.05
CA LYS A 52 -18.44 1.97 -8.17
C LYS A 52 -19.22 3.13 -8.80
N TYR A 53 -18.93 4.37 -8.41
CA TYR A 53 -19.70 5.55 -8.84
C TYR A 53 -19.28 6.14 -10.17
N SER A 54 -18.16 5.66 -10.73
CA SER A 54 -17.77 5.96 -12.09
C SER A 54 -18.65 5.19 -13.09
N GLY A 55 -19.88 5.66 -13.31
CA GLY A 55 -20.91 5.04 -14.16
C GLY A 55 -20.57 4.90 -15.65
N ILE A 56 -19.38 5.33 -16.08
CA ILE A 56 -18.86 5.17 -17.44
C ILE A 56 -17.62 4.28 -17.36
N PHE A 57 -17.63 3.15 -18.07
CA PHE A 57 -16.53 2.18 -18.09
C PHE A 57 -15.17 2.84 -18.31
N ARG A 58 -15.11 3.84 -19.21
CA ARG A 58 -13.88 4.58 -19.52
C ARG A 58 -13.38 5.48 -18.38
N LEU A 59 -14.28 6.08 -17.60
CA LEU A 59 -13.91 6.85 -16.41
C LEU A 59 -13.46 5.91 -15.29
N ALA A 60 -14.07 4.73 -15.17
CA ALA A 60 -13.76 3.79 -14.09
C ALA A 60 -12.34 3.25 -14.27
N THR A 61 -12.00 2.87 -15.50
CA THR A 61 -10.65 2.46 -15.88
C THR A 61 -9.62 3.57 -15.66
N LEU A 62 -9.98 4.83 -15.90
CA LEU A 62 -9.11 5.98 -15.70
C LEU A 62 -8.88 6.27 -14.21
N TYR A 63 -9.92 6.27 -13.38
CA TYR A 63 -9.77 6.43 -11.94
C TYR A 63 -9.00 5.25 -11.32
N SER A 64 -9.26 4.02 -11.77
CA SER A 64 -8.52 2.86 -11.31
C SER A 64 -7.05 2.92 -11.70
N SER A 65 -6.73 3.35 -12.93
CA SER A 65 -5.34 3.44 -13.38
C SER A 65 -4.58 4.55 -12.66
N ILE A 66 -5.20 5.72 -12.41
CA ILE A 66 -4.59 6.80 -11.63
C ILE A 66 -4.33 6.34 -10.20
N PHE A 67 -5.31 5.69 -9.57
CA PHE A 67 -5.14 5.22 -8.20
C PHE A 67 -4.03 4.17 -8.10
N VAL A 68 -4.03 3.16 -8.96
CA VAL A 68 -3.01 2.11 -8.97
C VAL A 68 -1.62 2.68 -9.26
N THR A 69 -1.49 3.58 -10.24
CA THR A 69 -0.19 4.22 -10.54
C THR A 69 0.31 5.08 -9.39
N THR A 70 -0.57 5.87 -8.76
CA THR A 70 -0.24 6.67 -7.57
C THR A 70 0.17 5.76 -6.41
N PHE A 71 -0.54 4.66 -6.18
CA PHE A 71 -0.26 3.71 -5.11
C PHE A 71 1.08 2.99 -5.31
N ILE A 72 1.38 2.55 -6.53
CA ILE A 72 2.69 1.97 -6.89
C ILE A 72 3.78 3.01 -6.66
N PHE A 73 3.58 4.25 -7.12
CA PHE A 73 4.57 5.31 -6.93
C PHE A 73 4.85 5.60 -5.44
N LEU A 74 3.80 5.64 -4.61
CA LEU A 74 3.91 5.84 -3.17
C LEU A 74 4.64 4.69 -2.45
N ILE A 75 4.49 3.46 -2.94
CA ILE A 75 5.23 2.31 -2.40
C ILE A 75 6.71 2.45 -2.78
N PHE A 76 6.99 2.67 -4.07
CA PHE A 76 8.36 2.76 -4.58
C PHE A 76 9.15 3.96 -4.07
N ILE A 77 8.51 5.07 -3.66
CA ILE A 77 9.24 6.22 -3.13
C ILE A 77 9.85 5.94 -1.75
N ILE A 78 9.33 4.99 -0.96
CA ILE A 78 9.82 4.68 0.38
C ILE A 78 11.29 4.26 0.39
N PRO A 79 11.72 3.24 -0.38
CA PRO A 79 13.12 2.84 -0.37
C PRO A 79 14.05 4.00 -0.75
N PHE A 80 13.63 4.90 -1.65
CA PHE A 80 14.39 6.11 -1.95
C PHE A 80 14.43 7.10 -0.79
N LEU A 81 13.32 7.34 -0.09
CA LEU A 81 13.28 8.20 1.09
C LEU A 81 14.19 7.67 2.20
N LEU A 82 14.22 6.34 2.42
CA LEU A 82 15.13 5.70 3.37
C LEU A 82 16.60 5.87 2.95
N MET A 83 16.93 5.71 1.68
CA MET A 83 18.28 5.94 1.16
C MET A 83 18.69 7.42 1.29
N VAL A 84 17.81 8.36 0.96
CA VAL A 84 18.09 9.79 1.14
C VAL A 84 18.28 10.13 2.62
N ASN A 85 17.42 9.61 3.50
CA ASN A 85 17.53 9.84 4.94
C ASN A 85 18.87 9.31 5.48
N SER A 86 19.30 8.13 5.05
CA SER A 86 20.61 7.60 5.43
C SER A 86 21.80 8.44 4.94
N ILE A 87 21.75 9.00 3.73
CA ILE A 87 22.78 9.91 3.22
C ILE A 87 22.80 11.20 4.06
N GLN A 88 21.63 11.71 4.45
CA GLN A 88 21.53 12.88 5.33
C GLN A 88 22.09 12.58 6.73
N MET A 89 21.81 11.41 7.29
CA MET A 89 22.37 10.97 8.57
C MET A 89 23.89 10.80 8.49
N LEU A 90 24.42 10.19 7.41
CA LEU A 90 25.87 10.10 7.18
C LEU A 90 26.54 11.47 7.12
N ARG A 91 25.90 12.47 6.50
CA ARG A 91 26.42 13.84 6.41
C ARG A 91 26.36 14.60 7.73
N LYS A 92 25.35 14.35 8.58
CA LYS A 92 25.13 15.10 9.83
C LYS A 92 25.78 14.46 11.05
N GLU A 93 25.69 13.14 11.16
CA GLU A 93 26.08 12.37 12.34
C GLU A 93 27.39 11.58 12.10
N GLY A 94 27.83 11.42 10.84
CA GLY A 94 29.02 10.65 10.49
C GLY A 94 28.74 9.15 10.29
N PHE A 95 29.78 8.32 10.35
CA PHE A 95 29.69 6.87 10.12
C PHE A 95 29.10 6.12 11.33
N HIS A 96 27.77 6.18 11.47
CA HIS A 96 27.01 5.38 12.42
C HIS A 96 26.33 4.17 11.75
N ILE A 97 26.27 3.05 12.47
CA ILE A 97 25.64 1.78 12.04
C ILE A 97 24.16 1.99 11.68
N THR A 98 23.48 2.92 12.36
CA THR A 98 22.08 3.30 12.09
C THR A 98 21.89 3.84 10.67
N SER A 99 22.85 4.59 10.14
CA SER A 99 22.80 5.08 8.76
C SER A 99 22.89 3.94 7.75
N PHE A 100 23.73 2.92 7.99
CA PHE A 100 23.81 1.74 7.12
C PHE A 100 22.55 0.88 7.19
N LEU A 101 21.91 0.80 8.35
CA LEU A 101 20.68 0.05 8.54
C LEU A 101 19.56 0.58 7.64
N SER A 102 19.43 1.91 7.54
CA SER A 102 18.45 2.57 6.66
C SER A 102 18.71 2.30 5.17
N ILE A 103 19.97 2.28 4.72
CA ILE A 103 20.34 1.88 3.35
C ILE A 103 19.98 0.41 3.11
N GLY A 104 20.36 -0.48 4.04
CA GLY A 104 20.08 -1.90 3.96
C GLY A 104 18.58 -2.20 3.84
N PHE A 105 17.75 -1.55 4.69
CA PHE A 105 16.30 -1.65 4.59
C PHE A 105 15.77 -1.09 3.28
N GLY A 106 16.29 0.04 2.80
CA GLY A 106 15.91 0.61 1.50
C GLY A 106 16.17 -0.37 0.34
N ILE A 107 17.35 -0.98 0.30
CA ILE A 107 17.71 -1.97 -0.73
C ILE A 107 16.84 -3.23 -0.61
N PHE A 108 16.62 -3.72 0.62
CA PHE A 108 15.79 -4.89 0.88
C PHE A 108 14.35 -4.69 0.41
N ILE A 109 13.76 -3.53 0.71
CA ILE A 109 12.41 -3.17 0.28
C ILE A 109 12.36 -3.06 -1.25
N LEU A 110 13.31 -2.38 -1.87
CA LEU A 110 13.36 -2.23 -3.32
C LEU A 110 13.48 -3.58 -4.04
N ALA A 111 14.29 -4.50 -3.51
CA ALA A 111 14.38 -5.87 -4.03
C ALA A 111 13.05 -6.62 -3.91
N GLY A 112 12.34 -6.50 -2.78
CA GLY A 112 11.03 -7.12 -2.60
C GLY A 112 9.95 -6.56 -3.51
N GLU A 113 9.90 -5.25 -3.67
CA GLU A 113 8.98 -4.58 -4.61
C GLU A 113 9.27 -4.99 -6.06
N PHE A 114 10.55 -5.11 -6.44
CA PHE A 114 10.95 -5.61 -7.75
C PHE A 114 10.51 -7.07 -7.98
N TYR A 115 10.70 -7.96 -6.99
CA TYR A 115 10.24 -9.34 -7.07
C TYR A 115 8.70 -9.45 -7.12
N PHE A 116 8.00 -8.59 -6.40
CA PHE A 116 6.54 -8.50 -6.47
C PHE A 116 6.09 -8.11 -7.89
N MET A 117 6.66 -7.05 -8.46
CA MET A 117 6.26 -6.58 -9.80
C MET A 117 6.54 -7.61 -10.89
N THR A 118 7.72 -8.23 -10.86
CA THR A 118 8.09 -9.27 -11.84
C THR A 118 7.20 -10.52 -11.71
N SER A 119 6.87 -10.96 -10.49
CA SER A 119 5.95 -12.08 -10.28
C SER A 119 4.51 -11.76 -10.70
N MET A 120 4.05 -10.52 -10.47
CA MET A 120 2.74 -10.06 -10.96
C MET A 120 2.69 -9.99 -12.49
N MET A 121 3.75 -9.52 -13.16
CA MET A 121 3.83 -9.52 -14.63
C MET A 121 3.74 -10.94 -15.20
N VAL A 122 4.47 -11.90 -14.60
CA VAL A 122 4.43 -13.30 -15.01
C VAL A 122 3.03 -13.89 -14.78
N ALA A 123 2.41 -13.61 -13.64
CA ALA A 123 1.06 -14.07 -13.34
C ALA A 123 0.03 -13.52 -14.35
N VAL A 124 0.10 -12.24 -14.68
CA VAL A 124 -0.77 -11.61 -15.70
C VAL A 124 -0.53 -12.20 -17.08
N SER A 125 0.73 -12.44 -17.48
CA SER A 125 1.05 -13.08 -18.77
C SER A 125 0.45 -14.48 -18.87
N ASN A 126 0.60 -15.29 -17.82
CA ASN A 126 0.04 -16.64 -17.75
C ASN A 126 -1.49 -16.64 -17.80
N PHE A 127 -2.13 -15.59 -17.25
CA PHE A 127 -3.59 -15.40 -17.35
C PHE A 127 -4.05 -15.19 -18.79
N ILE A 128 -3.34 -14.33 -19.52
CA ILE A 128 -3.67 -13.95 -20.89
C ILE A 128 -3.48 -15.16 -21.82
N ASP A 129 -2.40 -15.92 -21.63
CA ASP A 129 -2.09 -17.10 -22.45
C ASP A 129 -2.90 -18.36 -22.10
N HIS A 130 -3.87 -18.27 -21.16
CA HIS A 130 -4.68 -19.40 -20.66
C HIS A 130 -3.84 -20.58 -20.13
N GLN A 131 -2.56 -20.35 -19.86
CA GLN A 131 -1.64 -21.31 -19.29
C GLN A 131 -1.86 -21.33 -17.78
N ILE A 132 -2.55 -22.37 -17.28
CA ILE A 132 -2.92 -22.52 -15.86
C ILE A 132 -1.69 -22.90 -14.98
N HIS A 133 -0.50 -22.45 -15.34
CA HIS A 133 0.73 -22.61 -14.53
C HIS A 133 0.90 -21.46 -13.53
N PHE A 134 -0.18 -20.72 -13.23
CA PHE A 134 -0.24 -19.50 -12.41
C PHE A 134 0.58 -19.55 -11.11
N ILE A 135 0.74 -20.74 -10.52
CA ILE A 135 1.30 -20.96 -9.18
C ILE A 135 2.20 -22.22 -9.14
N GLN A 136 2.51 -22.88 -10.26
CA GLN A 136 3.17 -24.19 -10.18
C GLN A 136 4.67 -24.14 -9.88
N ASP A 137 5.34 -23.03 -10.17
CA ASP A 137 6.77 -22.92 -9.89
C ASP A 137 6.99 -22.44 -8.46
N PHE A 138 7.44 -23.34 -7.57
CA PHE A 138 7.83 -23.05 -6.19
C PHE A 138 8.65 -21.75 -6.02
N PRO A 139 9.59 -21.39 -6.92
CA PRO A 139 10.30 -20.10 -6.87
C PRO A 139 9.41 -18.86 -7.04
N THR A 140 8.36 -18.94 -7.88
CA THR A 140 7.42 -17.82 -8.08
C THR A 140 6.54 -17.59 -6.86
N MET A 141 6.11 -18.67 -6.19
CA MET A 141 5.40 -18.59 -4.90
C MET A 141 6.23 -17.89 -3.83
N ILE A 142 7.51 -18.24 -3.70
CA ILE A 142 8.41 -17.59 -2.72
C ILE A 142 8.59 -16.11 -3.05
N LYS A 143 8.80 -15.77 -4.33
CA LYS A 143 8.92 -14.37 -4.77
C LYS A 143 7.65 -13.57 -4.49
N MET A 144 6.47 -14.14 -4.74
CA MET A 144 5.20 -13.50 -4.38
C MET A 144 5.06 -13.34 -2.88
N GLY A 145 5.33 -14.38 -2.09
CA GLY A 145 5.23 -14.33 -0.62
C GLY A 145 6.16 -13.27 -0.02
N PHE A 146 7.41 -13.23 -0.48
CA PHE A 146 8.37 -12.18 -0.11
C PHE A 146 7.93 -10.79 -0.58
N GLY A 147 7.42 -10.68 -1.80
CA GLY A 147 6.86 -9.44 -2.34
C GLY A 147 5.69 -8.92 -1.51
N PHE A 148 4.77 -9.79 -1.10
CA PHE A 148 3.62 -9.42 -0.26
C PHE A 148 4.02 -8.94 1.13
N THR A 149 5.00 -9.58 1.77
CA THR A 149 5.48 -9.15 3.10
C THR A 149 6.15 -7.78 3.00
N VAL A 150 6.96 -7.56 1.96
CA VAL A 150 7.59 -6.26 1.71
C VAL A 150 6.55 -5.19 1.38
N LEU A 151 5.57 -5.48 0.52
CA LEU A 151 4.47 -4.58 0.19
C LEU A 151 3.67 -4.17 1.44
N TYR A 152 3.39 -5.12 2.34
CA TYR A 152 2.76 -4.81 3.62
C TYR A 152 3.59 -3.84 4.47
N ILE A 153 4.90 -4.06 4.59
CA ILE A 153 5.80 -3.17 5.32
C ILE A 153 5.81 -1.78 4.68
N SER A 154 5.94 -1.70 3.35
CA SER A 154 5.88 -0.44 2.61
C SER A 154 4.56 0.29 2.85
N LEU A 155 3.42 -0.40 2.80
CA LEU A 155 2.11 0.22 3.03
C LEU A 155 1.94 0.80 4.43
N VAL A 156 2.38 0.06 5.43
CA VAL A 156 2.39 0.52 6.81
C VAL A 156 3.25 1.78 6.94
N PHE A 157 4.41 1.81 6.26
CA PHE A 157 5.30 2.95 6.28
C PHE A 157 4.70 4.18 5.56
N VAL A 158 4.08 4.00 4.38
CA VAL A 158 3.34 5.07 3.66
C VAL A 158 2.25 5.64 4.57
N ALA A 159 1.43 4.77 5.14
CA ALA A 159 0.33 5.18 6.01
C ALA A 159 0.84 5.96 7.22
N PHE A 160 1.94 5.53 7.83
CA PHE A 160 2.57 6.23 8.93
C PHE A 160 3.14 7.60 8.51
N MET A 161 3.77 7.72 7.35
CA MET A 161 4.29 9.00 6.84
C MET A 161 3.17 10.00 6.55
N PHE A 162 2.09 9.57 5.90
CA PHE A 162 0.93 10.47 5.71
C PHE A 162 0.32 10.86 7.04
N TYR A 163 0.20 9.89 7.95
CA TYR A 163 -0.36 10.13 9.26
C TYR A 163 0.46 11.13 10.08
N SER A 164 1.79 11.05 10.04
CA SER A 164 2.67 11.95 10.79
C SER A 164 2.58 13.40 10.32
N ILE A 165 2.27 13.67 9.05
CA ILE A 165 1.99 15.02 8.54
C ILE A 165 0.79 15.64 9.27
N PHE A 166 -0.24 14.85 9.60
CA PHE A 166 -1.42 15.32 10.33
C PHE A 166 -1.21 15.50 11.84
N ILE A 167 -0.06 15.08 12.38
CA ILE A 167 0.29 15.18 13.81
C ILE A 167 1.20 16.37 14.09
N GLN A 168 1.88 16.91 13.07
CA GLN A 168 2.71 18.11 13.18
C GLN A 168 1.89 19.31 13.62
#